data_AF-A0A962D5Z9-F1
#
_entry.id   AF-A0A962D5Z9-F1
#
_cell.length_a   1.000
_cell.length_b   1.000
_cell.length_c   1.000
_cell.angle_alpha   90.00
_cell.angle_beta   90.00
_cell.angle_gamma   90.00
#
_symmetry.space_group_name_H-M   'P 1'
#
loop_
_entity.id
_entity.type
_entity.pdbx_description
1 polymer ?
#
loop_
_entity_poly.entity_id
_entity_poly.type
_entity_poly.pdbx_seq_one_letter_code
_entity_poly.pdbx_strand_id
1 'polypeptide(L)' 'MTQRPLKILCIDDEARILRALRALFRHHQVFITSDPNEAMALAQSEDVDVIVCDQRMPVMTG' A
#
# COMPACT_ATOMS: atom_id res chain seq x y z
N MET A 1 25.83 2.03 5.18
CA MET A 1 24.69 1.14 5.52
C MET A 1 23.80 1.05 4.29
N THR A 2 23.78 -0.08 3.60
CA THR A 2 22.89 -0.29 2.44
C THR A 2 21.48 -0.57 2.98
N GLN A 3 20.54 0.36 2.78
CA GLN A 3 19.14 0.14 3.15
C GLN A 3 18.53 -0.93 2.22
N ARG A 4 17.91 -1.96 2.82
CA ARG A 4 17.19 -3.02 2.08
C ARG A 4 15.89 -2.44 1.49
N PRO A 5 15.44 -2.89 0.30
CA PRO A 5 14.11 -2.58 -0.19
C PRO A 5 13.03 -3.01 0.83
N LEU A 6 12.20 -2.06 1.23
CA LEU A 6 11.01 -2.29 2.05
C LEU A 6 9.85 -2.85 1.21
N LYS A 7 8.92 -3.51 1.90
CA LYS A 7 7.61 -3.91 1.40
C LYS A 7 6.57 -2.88 1.83
N ILE A 8 5.94 -2.24 0.86
CA ILE A 8 5.00 -1.13 1.07
C ILE A 8 3.65 -1.54 0.53
N LEU A 9 2.60 -1.43 1.34
CA LEU A 9 1.21 -1.61 0.90
C LEU A 9 0.53 -0.24 0.79
N CYS A 10 0.06 0.11 -0.40
CA CYS A 10 -0.71 1.33 -0.64
C CYS A 10 -2.19 1.00 -0.84
N ILE A 11 -3.07 1.71 -0.14
CA ILE A 11 -4.51 1.51 -0.14
C ILE A 11 -5.19 2.84 -0.49
N ASP A 12 -5.88 2.89 -1.62
CA ASP A 12 -6.52 4.10 -2.12
C ASP A 12 -7.59 3.73 -3.14
N ASP A 13 -8.76 4.36 -3.11
CA ASP A 13 -9.85 4.09 -4.06
C ASP A 13 -9.61 4.74 -5.43
N GLU A 14 -8.70 5.71 -5.52
CA GLU A 14 -8.26 6.34 -6.75
C GLU A 14 -7.08 5.59 -7.39
N ALA A 15 -7.36 4.84 -8.45
CA ALA A 15 -6.34 4.13 -9.23
C ALA A 15 -5.19 5.02 -9.75
N ARG A 16 -5.42 6.34 -9.91
CA ARG A 16 -4.39 7.30 -10.31
C ARG A 16 -3.36 7.50 -9.19
N ILE A 17 -3.81 7.59 -7.95
CA ILE A 17 -2.95 7.75 -6.78
C ILE A 17 -2.11 6.49 -6.59
N LEU A 18 -2.72 5.30 -6.65
CA LEU A 18 -1.99 4.03 -6.57
C LEU A 18 -0.87 3.92 -7.61
N ARG A 19 -1.12 4.35 -8.86
CA ARG A 19 -0.10 4.39 -9.92
C ARG A 19 1.04 5.35 -9.59
N ALA A 20 0.72 6.53 -9.07
CA ALA A 20 1.71 7.52 -8.66
C ALA A 20 2.58 6.99 -7.50
N LEU A 21 1.97 6.40 -6.48
CA LEU A 21 2.67 5.81 -5.33
C LEU A 21 3.58 4.66 -5.77
N ARG A 22 3.12 3.78 -6.66
CA ARG A 22 3.95 2.70 -7.22
C ARG A 22 5.17 3.25 -7.97
N ALA A 23 5.02 4.33 -8.73
CA ALA A 23 6.13 4.97 -9.42
C ALA A 23 7.11 5.68 -8.46
N LEU A 24 6.58 6.32 -7.41
CA LEU A 24 7.36 6.99 -6.38
C LEU A 24 8.25 5.99 -5.62
N PHE A 25 7.68 4.85 -5.25
CA PHE A 25 8.35 3.80 -4.48
C PHE A 25 8.97 2.68 -5.34
N ARG A 26 9.25 2.93 -6.63
CA ARG A 26 9.75 1.91 -7.59
C ARG A 26 11.01 1.13 -7.18
N HIS A 27 11.77 1.62 -6.20
CA HIS A 27 12.96 0.95 -5.64
C HIS A 27 12.63 -0.01 -4.47
N HIS A 28 11.35 -0.11 -4.11
CA HIS A 28 10.80 -0.93 -3.05
C HIS A 28 9.83 -1.96 -3.65
N GLN A 29 9.43 -2.95 -2.86
CA GLN A 29 8.38 -3.87 -3.25
C GLN A 29 7.03 -3.24 -2.89
N VAL A 30 6.26 -2.85 -3.90
CA VAL A 30 4.99 -2.11 -3.70
C VAL A 30 3.81 -3.00 -4.04
N PHE A 31 2.94 -3.20 -3.06
CA PHE A 31 1.60 -3.76 -3.20
C PHE A 31 0.60 -2.61 -3.25
N ILE A 32 -0.41 -2.71 -4.12
CA ILE A 32 -1.45 -1.70 -4.24
C ILE A 32 -2.81 -2.38 -4.23
N THR A 33 -3.79 -1.77 -3.58
CA THR A 33 -5.18 -2.20 -3.63
C THR A 33 -6.11 -1.02 -3.38
N SER A 34 -7.32 -1.12 -3.90
CA SER A 34 -8.43 -0.20 -3.58
C SER A 34 -9.47 -0.85 -2.65
N ASP A 35 -9.28 -2.12 -2.27
CA ASP A 35 -10.19 -2.88 -1.43
C ASP A 35 -9.59 -3.07 -0.02
N PRO A 36 -10.25 -2.57 1.04
CA PRO A 36 -9.81 -2.78 2.42
C PRO A 36 -9.69 -4.25 2.83
N ASN A 37 -10.51 -5.15 2.28
CA ASN A 37 -10.46 -6.57 2.62
C ASN A 37 -9.21 -7.23 2.02
N GLU A 38 -8.89 -6.88 0.78
CA GLU A 38 -7.66 -7.31 0.13
C GLU A 38 -6.44 -6.74 0.87
N ALA A 39 -6.51 -5.48 1.30
CA ALA A 39 -5.45 -4.86 2.10
C ALA A 39 -5.14 -5.64 3.39
N MET A 40 -6.17 -6.07 4.11
CA MET A 40 -6.00 -6.88 5.32
C MET A 40 -5.37 -8.24 5.03
N ALA A 41 -5.76 -8.89 3.93
CA ALA A 41 -5.17 -10.15 3.50
C ALA A 41 -3.68 -9.98 3.14
N LEU A 42 -3.36 -8.93 2.37
CA LEU A 42 -1.99 -8.60 1.98
C LEU A 42 -1.11 -8.24 3.18
N ALA A 43 -1.64 -7.46 4.13
CA ALA A 43 -0.91 -7.11 5.34
C ALA A 43 -0.54 -8.34 6.18
N GLN A 44 -1.41 -9.36 6.21
CA GLN A 44 -1.16 -10.62 6.92
C GLN A 44 -0.22 -11.56 6.16
N SER A 45 -0.33 -11.64 4.82
CA SER A 45 0.44 -12.60 4.03
C SER A 45 1.84 -12.12 3.67
N GLU A 46 2.01 -10.82 3.41
CA GLU A 46 3.23 -10.30 2.79
C GLU A 46 4.26 -9.77 3.79
N ASP A 47 3.95 -9.69 5.08
CA ASP A 47 4.82 -9.12 6.13
C ASP A 47 5.32 -7.72 5.72
N VAL A 48 4.36 -6.81 5.56
CA VAL A 48 4.59 -5.45 5.06
C VAL A 48 5.30 -4.57 6.10
N ASP A 49 6.33 -3.83 5.68
CA ASP A 49 7.08 -2.94 6.57
C ASP A 49 6.32 -1.62 6.81
N VAL A 50 5.58 -1.16 5.81
CA VAL A 50 4.86 0.13 5.83
C VAL A 50 3.52 0.01 5.10
N ILE A 51 2.48 0.62 5.68
CA ILE A 51 1.16 0.78 5.05
C ILE A 51 0.91 2.27 4.81
N VAL A 52 0.48 2.61 3.60
CA VAL A 52 0.04 3.94 3.18
C VAL A 52 -1.43 3.83 2.80
N CYS A 53 -2.33 4.48 3.54
CA CYS A 53 -3.76 4.41 3.32
C CYS A 53 -4.35 5.83 3.21
N ASP A 54 -5.28 6.04 2.28
CA ASP A 54 -6.08 7.27 2.29
C ASP A 54 -7.05 7.30 3.49
N GLN A 55 -7.12 8.44 4.17
CA GLN A 55 -7.96 8.63 5.36
C GLN A 55 -9.46 8.73 5.02
N ARG A 56 -9.84 8.90 3.75
CA ARG A 56 -11.24 9.15 3.34
C ARG A 56 -11.90 7.95 2.68
N MET A 57 -11.43 6.73 2.92
CA MET A 57 -12.07 5.53 2.39
C MET A 57 -13.51 5.35 2.94
N PRO A 58 -14.55 5.20 2.08
CA PRO A 58 -15.96 5.25 2.49
C PRO A 58 -16.50 4.09 3.35
N VAL A 59 -15.70 3.12 3.79
CA VAL A 59 -16.22 1.87 4.41
C VAL A 59 -15.48 1.45 5.68
N MET A 60 -14.33 2.04 5.99
CA MET A 60 -13.59 1.75 7.22
C MET A 60 -12.99 3.06 7.74
N THR A 61 -13.37 3.48 8.95
CA THR A 61 -12.55 4.45 9.71
C THR A 61 -11.21 3.77 9.97
N GLY A 62 -10.17 4.25 9.30
CA GLY A 62 -8.79 3.74 9.41
C GLY A 62 -8.19 3.88 10.81
#